data_AF-A0A954CR60-F1
#
_entry.id   AF-A0A954CR60-F1
#
_cell.length_a   1.000
_cell.length_b   1.000
_cell.length_c   1.000
_cell.angle_alpha   90.00
_cell.angle_beta   90.00
_cell.angle_gamma   90.00
#
_symmetry.space_group_name_H-M   'P 1'
#
loop_
_entity.id
_entity.type
_entity.pdbx_description
1 polymer ?
#
loop_
_entity_poly.entity_id
_entity_poly.type
_entity_poly.pdbx_seq_one_letter_code
_entity_poly.pdbx_strand_id
1 'polypeptide(L)'
;LCQSQGCDESFDLAFFTGYHSRAGTPNGLLSHTWVGSTISNFRINGDLVGETAINAAVVGHWDIPVGLVSGANELEPEAQATIPEGFVFAGTKKTYGFSAALCLPPAKTQKLLNEGAAEAVRRFKEGKLKPYKPTLPVTFEVEVHRREMADKSAQVPGVERKNERTITVTADSTIAAAETMWRGVCRAQDSEPDWLK
;
A
#
# COMPACT_ATOMS: atom_id res chain seq x y z
N LEU A 1 8.47 0.30 -9.05
CA LEU A 1 7.87 0.31 -7.70
C LEU A 1 6.34 0.52 -7.68
N CYS A 2 5.60 0.00 -8.67
CA CYS A 2 4.12 0.16 -8.74
C CYS A 2 3.67 1.62 -8.47
N GLN A 3 2.88 1.84 -7.43
CA GLN A 3 2.35 3.15 -7.02
C GLN A 3 3.41 4.17 -6.59
N SER A 4 4.60 3.71 -6.17
CA SER A 4 5.72 4.58 -5.74
C SER A 4 6.79 4.75 -6.82
N GLN A 5 6.47 4.45 -8.09
CA GLN A 5 7.42 4.66 -9.19
C GLN A 5 7.77 6.15 -9.35
N GLY A 6 9.06 6.46 -9.45
CA GLY A 6 9.56 7.83 -9.60
C GLY A 6 9.88 8.53 -8.28
N CYS A 7 9.61 7.88 -7.13
CA CYS A 7 10.20 8.29 -5.86
C CYS A 7 11.64 7.80 -5.74
N ASP A 8 12.48 8.61 -5.10
CA ASP A 8 13.86 8.32 -4.74
C ASP A 8 14.26 9.18 -3.52
N GLU A 9 15.53 9.14 -3.12
CA GLU A 9 16.08 9.92 -2.01
C GLU A 9 16.10 11.45 -2.22
N SER A 10 15.73 11.97 -3.39
CA SER A 10 15.70 13.43 -3.64
C SER A 10 14.46 14.12 -3.09
N PHE A 11 13.48 13.36 -2.58
CA PHE A 11 12.24 13.89 -2.01
C PHE A 11 12.31 13.98 -0.48
N ASP A 12 11.67 15.01 0.07
CA ASP A 12 11.66 15.25 1.52
C ASP A 12 10.44 14.62 2.24
N LEU A 13 9.30 14.50 1.55
CA LEU A 13 8.01 14.21 2.19
C LEU A 13 7.04 13.55 1.21
N ALA A 14 6.37 12.47 1.62
CA ALA A 14 5.39 11.76 0.81
C ALA A 14 3.95 12.11 1.18
N PHE A 15 3.10 12.38 0.18
CA PHE A 15 1.65 12.54 0.33
C PHE A 15 0.91 11.43 -0.44
N PHE A 16 -0.02 10.76 0.25
CA PHE A 16 -0.85 9.69 -0.30
C PHE A 16 -2.26 10.22 -0.55
N THR A 17 -2.56 10.52 -1.81
CA THR A 17 -3.81 11.20 -2.19
C THR A 17 -4.82 10.24 -2.79
N GLY A 18 -6.04 10.20 -2.24
CA GLY A 18 -7.13 9.38 -2.78
C GLY A 18 -7.01 7.87 -2.49
N TYR A 19 -6.32 7.51 -1.41
CA TYR A 19 -6.14 6.12 -0.99
C TYR A 19 -7.44 5.50 -0.45
N HIS A 20 -7.48 4.18 -0.43
CA HIS A 20 -8.55 3.36 0.13
C HIS A 20 -7.99 2.32 1.11
N SER A 21 -8.86 1.72 1.90
CA SER A 21 -8.47 0.65 2.83
C SER A 21 -8.11 -0.63 2.09
N ARG A 22 -7.32 -1.47 2.77
CA ARG A 22 -6.84 -2.76 2.26
C ARG A 22 -7.96 -3.74 1.95
N ALA A 23 -7.65 -4.73 1.12
CA ALA A 23 -8.51 -5.88 0.85
C ALA A 23 -9.04 -6.50 2.16
N GLY A 24 -10.32 -6.87 2.18
CA GLY A 24 -10.94 -7.49 3.35
C GLY A 24 -11.30 -6.53 4.50
N THR A 25 -11.06 -5.21 4.37
CA THR A 25 -11.51 -4.23 5.36
C THR A 25 -13.04 -4.19 5.43
N PRO A 26 -13.65 -4.45 6.61
CA PRO A 26 -15.10 -4.32 6.79
C PRO A 26 -15.57 -2.91 6.46
N ASN A 27 -16.63 -2.79 5.67
CA ASN A 27 -17.20 -1.51 5.22
C ASN A 27 -16.21 -0.61 4.44
N GLY A 28 -15.14 -1.17 3.87
CA GLY A 28 -14.21 -0.41 3.02
C GLY A 28 -14.78 -0.09 1.65
N LEU A 29 -14.65 1.17 1.21
CA LEU A 29 -15.00 1.59 -0.15
C LEU A 29 -13.94 1.08 -1.13
N LEU A 30 -14.37 0.27 -2.10
CA LEU A 30 -13.51 -0.32 -3.14
C LEU A 30 -12.27 -0.98 -2.54
N SER A 31 -12.40 -1.60 -1.36
CA SER A 31 -11.26 -2.09 -0.59
C SER A 31 -10.53 -3.20 -1.32
N HIS A 32 -9.26 -2.96 -1.62
CA HIS A 32 -8.34 -3.91 -2.24
C HIS A 32 -6.89 -3.53 -1.90
N THR A 33 -5.95 -4.39 -2.29
CA THR A 33 -4.51 -4.13 -2.15
C THR A 33 -3.81 -4.44 -3.47
N TRP A 34 -3.18 -3.43 -4.08
CA TRP A 34 -2.58 -3.38 -5.42
C TRP A 34 -3.50 -3.81 -6.56
N VAL A 35 -3.71 -5.12 -6.71
CA VAL A 35 -4.49 -5.70 -7.80
C VAL A 35 -5.61 -6.52 -7.19
N GLY A 36 -6.80 -5.93 -7.02
CA GLY A 36 -7.93 -6.57 -6.33
C GLY A 36 -8.42 -7.85 -6.99
N SER A 37 -8.19 -8.04 -8.29
CA SER A 37 -8.50 -9.29 -9.02
C SER A 37 -7.49 -10.41 -8.78
N THR A 38 -6.36 -10.12 -8.14
CA THR A 38 -5.26 -11.08 -7.92
C THR A 38 -5.01 -11.32 -6.44
N ILE A 39 -4.96 -10.26 -5.64
CA ILE A 39 -4.52 -10.31 -4.24
C ILE A 39 -5.74 -10.32 -3.30
N SER A 40 -5.74 -11.26 -2.36
CA SER A 40 -6.70 -11.32 -1.25
C SER A 40 -6.14 -10.73 0.04
N ASN A 41 -4.85 -10.95 0.33
CA ASN A 41 -4.17 -10.41 1.52
C ASN A 41 -2.72 -10.04 1.19
N PHE A 42 -2.21 -9.00 1.85
CA PHE A 42 -0.80 -8.62 1.83
C PHE A 42 -0.29 -8.50 3.26
N ARG A 43 0.88 -9.06 3.56
CA ARG A 43 1.55 -8.89 4.85
C ARG A 43 2.97 -8.39 4.71
N ILE A 44 3.39 -7.57 5.66
CA ILE A 44 4.78 -7.18 5.87
C ILE A 44 5.19 -7.72 7.23
N ASN A 45 6.20 -8.59 7.28
CA ASN A 45 6.69 -9.22 8.51
C ASN A 45 5.58 -9.91 9.36
N GLY A 46 4.55 -10.43 8.70
CA GLY A 46 3.42 -11.10 9.34
C GLY A 46 2.21 -10.20 9.63
N ASP A 47 2.37 -8.87 9.59
CA ASP A 47 1.28 -7.93 9.83
C ASP A 47 0.44 -7.72 8.56
N LEU A 48 -0.89 -7.85 8.68
CA LEU A 48 -1.82 -7.62 7.57
C LEU A 48 -1.88 -6.13 7.22
N VAL A 49 -1.63 -5.80 5.96
CA VAL A 49 -1.48 -4.42 5.50
C VAL A 49 -2.18 -4.12 4.17
N GLY A 50 -2.38 -2.83 3.91
CA GLY A 50 -2.76 -2.29 2.61
C GLY A 50 -1.67 -1.49 1.95
N GLU A 51 -2.04 -0.85 0.84
CA GLU A 51 -1.17 0.00 0.03
C GLU A 51 -0.56 1.15 0.82
N THR A 52 -1.30 1.69 1.80
CA THR A 52 -0.79 2.73 2.71
C THR A 52 0.50 2.30 3.39
N ALA A 53 0.54 1.09 3.96
CA ALA A 53 1.73 0.59 4.64
C ALA A 53 2.83 0.17 3.67
N ILE A 54 2.45 -0.46 2.55
CA ILE A 54 3.40 -0.92 1.54
C ILE A 54 4.15 0.28 0.96
N ASN A 55 3.42 1.33 0.57
CA ASN A 55 4.02 2.53 -0.01
C ASN A 55 4.78 3.33 1.05
N ALA A 56 4.30 3.37 2.30
CA ALA A 56 5.02 3.98 3.43
C ALA A 56 6.36 3.28 3.70
N ALA A 57 6.40 1.94 3.60
CA ALA A 57 7.63 1.16 3.78
C ALA A 57 8.62 1.41 2.64
N VAL A 58 8.12 1.50 1.40
CA VAL A 58 8.94 1.81 0.23
C VAL A 58 9.57 3.19 0.36
N VAL A 59 8.80 4.24 0.66
CA VAL A 59 9.37 5.60 0.80
C VAL A 59 10.24 5.72 2.06
N GLY A 60 9.90 4.99 3.12
CA GLY A 60 10.71 4.92 4.34
C GLY A 60 12.08 4.26 4.16
N HIS A 61 12.30 3.53 3.06
CA HIS A 61 13.64 3.08 2.66
C HIS A 61 14.62 4.24 2.52
N TRP A 62 14.15 5.37 1.97
CA TRP A 62 14.90 6.61 1.79
C TRP A 62 14.74 7.59 2.94
N ASP A 63 14.26 7.12 4.11
CA ASP A 63 13.97 7.94 5.28
C ASP A 63 12.91 9.04 5.05
N ILE A 64 12.07 8.88 4.03
CA ILE A 64 10.99 9.83 3.70
C ILE A 64 9.77 9.54 4.57
N PRO A 65 9.31 10.49 5.41
CA PRO A 65 8.07 10.34 6.16
C PRO A 65 6.83 10.54 5.27
N VAL A 66 5.71 9.95 5.69
CA VAL A 66 4.39 10.23 5.11
C VAL A 66 3.76 11.39 5.87
N GLY A 67 3.50 12.51 5.19
CA GLY A 67 2.93 13.71 5.82
C GLY A 67 1.42 13.80 5.74
N LEU A 68 0.81 13.31 4.65
CA LEU A 68 -0.62 13.40 4.40
C LEU A 68 -1.12 12.08 3.83
N VAL A 69 -2.24 11.61 4.35
CA VAL A 69 -3.05 10.55 3.73
C VAL A 69 -4.45 11.09 3.55
N SER A 70 -5.03 10.94 2.36
CA SER A 70 -6.42 11.31 2.09
C SER A 70 -7.17 10.16 1.45
N GLY A 71 -8.44 9.98 1.83
CA GLY A 71 -9.22 8.83 1.42
C GLY A 71 -10.64 8.82 1.98
N ALA A 72 -11.25 7.64 1.98
CA ALA A 72 -12.47 7.38 2.75
C ALA A 72 -12.14 7.26 4.25
N ASN A 73 -13.06 7.67 5.13
CA ASN A 73 -12.82 7.69 6.57
C ASN A 73 -12.45 6.31 7.14
N GLU A 74 -12.93 5.23 6.53
CA GLU A 74 -12.65 3.86 6.95
C GLU A 74 -11.18 3.44 6.74
N LEU A 75 -10.39 4.21 5.98
CA LEU A 75 -8.94 4.03 5.87
C LEU A 75 -8.20 4.57 7.10
N GLU A 76 -8.75 5.54 7.84
CA GLU A 76 -8.03 6.24 8.90
C GLU A 76 -7.45 5.30 9.97
N PRO A 77 -8.21 4.32 10.51
CA PRO A 77 -7.66 3.42 11.53
C PRO A 77 -6.49 2.56 11.01
N GLU A 78 -6.55 2.13 9.74
CA GLU A 78 -5.46 1.37 9.10
C GLU A 78 -4.21 2.24 8.94
N ALA A 79 -4.38 3.50 8.50
CA ALA A 79 -3.29 4.45 8.37
C ALA A 79 -2.64 4.75 9.73
N GLN A 80 -3.45 5.00 10.78
CA GLN A 80 -2.98 5.26 12.14
C GLN A 80 -2.27 4.05 12.77
N ALA A 81 -2.69 2.83 12.45
CA ALA A 81 -2.04 1.62 12.94
C ALA A 81 -0.66 1.38 12.33
N THR A 82 -0.35 2.01 11.18
CA THR A 82 0.88 1.75 10.42
C THR A 82 1.84 2.93 10.41
N ILE A 83 1.35 4.11 10.02
CA ILE A 83 2.20 5.29 9.85
C ILE A 83 2.53 5.84 11.23
N PRO A 84 3.81 6.16 11.53
CA PRO A 84 4.18 6.84 12.76
C PRO A 84 3.34 8.08 13.03
N GLU A 85 3.10 8.36 14.30
CA GLU A 85 2.28 9.49 14.73
C GLU A 85 2.74 10.83 14.10
N GLY A 86 1.80 11.74 13.91
CA GLY A 86 2.06 13.10 13.44
C GLY A 86 1.60 13.38 12.01
N PHE A 87 1.36 12.37 11.17
CA PHE A 87 0.78 12.60 9.84
C PHE A 87 -0.63 13.22 9.91
N VAL A 88 -1.05 13.85 8.82
CA VAL A 88 -2.39 14.41 8.67
C VAL A 88 -3.26 13.41 7.92
N PHE A 89 -4.45 13.10 8.45
CA PHE A 89 -5.47 12.37 7.71
C PHE A 89 -6.56 13.33 7.19
N ALA A 90 -6.89 13.24 5.91
CA ALA A 90 -7.94 14.03 5.27
C ALA A 90 -9.07 13.11 4.74
N GLY A 91 -10.10 12.94 5.57
CA GLY A 91 -11.30 12.18 5.23
C GLY A 91 -12.19 12.94 4.25
N THR A 92 -12.22 12.49 2.99
CA THR A 92 -12.94 13.17 1.89
C THR A 92 -14.33 12.62 1.64
N LYS A 93 -14.62 11.43 2.18
CA LYS A 93 -15.85 10.68 1.94
C LYS A 93 -16.08 9.63 3.02
N LYS A 94 -17.34 9.25 3.22
CA LYS A 94 -17.75 8.17 4.12
C LYS A 94 -18.35 7.03 3.31
N THR A 95 -17.99 5.80 3.63
CA THR A 95 -18.48 4.62 2.91
C THR A 95 -19.94 4.32 3.27
N TYR A 96 -20.75 3.98 2.27
CA TYR A 96 -22.15 3.53 2.40
C TYR A 96 -22.39 2.14 1.81
N GLY A 97 -21.43 1.62 1.05
CA GLY A 97 -21.41 0.27 0.50
C GLY A 97 -20.10 0.06 -0.25
N PHE A 98 -19.86 -1.16 -0.75
CA PHE A 98 -18.59 -1.49 -1.41
C PHE A 98 -18.21 -0.51 -2.53
N SER A 99 -19.18 -0.07 -3.33
CA SER A 99 -18.97 0.85 -4.44
C SER A 99 -19.73 2.18 -4.29
N ALA A 100 -20.12 2.55 -3.07
CA ALA A 100 -20.93 3.74 -2.81
C ALA A 100 -20.42 4.52 -1.60
N ALA A 101 -20.34 5.84 -1.74
CA ALA A 101 -19.88 6.73 -0.68
C ALA A 101 -20.61 8.07 -0.69
N LEU A 102 -20.78 8.64 0.50
CA LEU A 102 -21.17 10.03 0.67
C LEU A 102 -19.90 10.89 0.59
N CYS A 103 -19.74 11.59 -0.53
CA CYS A 103 -18.57 12.41 -0.80
C CYS A 103 -18.77 13.86 -0.34
N LEU A 104 -17.72 14.49 0.17
CA LEU A 104 -17.70 15.94 0.33
C LEU A 104 -17.78 16.62 -1.05
N PRO A 105 -18.47 17.76 -1.17
CA PRO A 105 -18.45 18.56 -2.39
C PRO A 105 -17.02 18.98 -2.77
N PRO A 106 -16.68 19.11 -4.07
CA PRO A 106 -15.33 19.44 -4.52
C PRO A 106 -14.70 20.65 -3.83
N ALA A 107 -15.46 21.74 -3.63
CA ALA A 107 -14.98 22.94 -2.95
C ALA A 107 -14.55 22.68 -1.49
N LYS A 108 -15.26 21.79 -0.78
CA LYS A 108 -14.88 21.40 0.59
C LYS A 108 -13.65 20.49 0.58
N THR A 109 -13.61 19.52 -0.33
CA THR A 109 -12.48 18.59 -0.49
C THR A 109 -11.19 19.33 -0.85
N GLN A 110 -11.25 20.27 -1.79
CA GLN A 110 -10.10 21.10 -2.17
C GLN A 110 -9.56 21.89 -0.98
N LYS A 111 -10.45 22.56 -0.22
CA LYS A 111 -10.05 23.30 0.98
C LYS A 111 -9.38 22.37 2.01
N LEU A 112 -10.02 21.24 2.32
CA LEU A 112 -9.50 20.24 3.27
C LEU A 112 -8.11 19.73 2.88
N LEU A 113 -7.90 19.40 1.60
CA LEU A 113 -6.61 18.89 1.11
C LEU A 113 -5.53 19.97 1.12
N ASN A 114 -5.85 21.22 0.75
CA ASN A 114 -4.89 22.33 0.82
C ASN A 114 -4.44 22.61 2.25
N GLU A 115 -5.39 22.69 3.19
CA GLU A 115 -5.11 22.90 4.61
C GLU A 115 -4.32 21.73 5.20
N GLY A 116 -4.71 20.49 4.86
CA GLY A 116 -4.02 19.29 5.31
C GLY A 116 -2.59 19.17 4.78
N ALA A 117 -2.36 19.53 3.52
CA ALA A 117 -1.03 19.60 2.93
C ALA A 117 -0.14 20.64 3.61
N ALA A 118 -0.66 21.85 3.83
CA ALA A 118 0.07 22.92 4.52
C ALA A 118 0.44 22.51 5.96
N GLU A 119 -0.48 21.89 6.68
CA GLU A 119 -0.24 21.37 8.02
C GLU A 119 0.80 20.24 8.03
N ALA A 120 0.73 19.31 7.07
CA ALA A 120 1.70 18.23 6.94
C ALA A 120 3.13 18.76 6.72
N VAL A 121 3.30 19.75 5.83
CA VAL A 121 4.59 20.42 5.62
C VAL A 121 5.07 21.16 6.87
N ARG A 122 4.16 21.82 7.61
CA ARG A 122 4.51 22.47 8.87
C ARG A 122 5.03 21.46 9.90
N ARG A 123 4.35 20.33 10.08
CA ARG A 123 4.77 19.26 11.00
C ARG A 123 6.09 18.63 10.59
N PHE A 124 6.33 18.45 9.29
CA PHE A 124 7.62 18.01 8.76
C PHE A 124 8.74 18.96 9.17
N LYS A 125 8.58 20.27 8.93
CA LYS A 125 9.57 21.30 9.30
C LYS A 125 9.82 21.40 10.80
N GLU A 126 8.84 21.01 11.62
CA GLU A 126 8.95 20.93 13.07
C GLU A 126 9.60 19.64 13.58
N GLY A 127 10.00 18.72 12.68
CA GLY A 127 10.60 17.43 13.05
C GLY A 127 9.63 16.45 13.70
N LYS A 128 8.32 16.60 13.46
CA LYS A 128 7.26 15.79 14.09
C LYS A 128 6.90 14.53 13.33
N LEU A 129 7.48 14.31 12.15
CA LEU A 129 7.17 13.15 11.32
C LEU A 129 8.37 12.21 11.30
N LYS A 130 8.08 10.91 11.32
CA LYS A 130 9.10 9.86 11.21
C LYS A 130 8.75 8.91 10.05
N PRO A 131 9.76 8.40 9.33
CA PRO A 131 9.53 7.39 8.31
C PRO A 131 9.04 6.07 8.94
N TYR A 132 8.17 5.37 8.23
CA TYR A 132 7.81 3.99 8.56
C TYR A 132 8.86 3.05 7.99
N LYS A 133 9.59 2.33 8.86
CA LYS A 133 10.66 1.41 8.47
C LYS A 133 10.39 0.03 9.06
N PRO A 134 9.99 -0.98 8.25
CA PRO A 134 9.85 -2.34 8.76
C PRO A 134 11.22 -2.91 9.16
N THR A 135 11.22 -3.86 10.09
CA THR A 135 12.43 -4.61 10.46
C THR A 135 12.99 -5.35 9.25
N LEU A 136 14.33 -5.31 9.10
CA LEU A 136 15.06 -6.02 8.06
C LEU A 136 15.71 -7.31 8.62
N PRO A 137 15.84 -8.39 7.82
CA PRO A 137 15.29 -8.54 6.47
C PRO A 137 13.76 -8.48 6.48
N VAL A 138 13.19 -7.76 5.51
CA VAL A 138 11.74 -7.62 5.39
C VAL A 138 11.19 -8.79 4.59
N THR A 139 10.08 -9.34 5.05
CA THR A 139 9.34 -10.38 4.34
C THR A 139 8.01 -9.83 3.87
N PHE A 140 7.84 -9.77 2.55
CA PHE A 140 6.55 -9.51 1.90
C PHE A 140 5.87 -10.86 1.66
N GLU A 141 4.63 -11.00 2.11
CA GLU A 141 3.81 -12.17 1.89
C GLU A 141 2.52 -11.75 1.20
N VAL A 142 2.21 -12.38 0.07
CA VAL A 142 0.99 -12.11 -0.70
C VAL A 142 0.18 -13.39 -0.82
N GLU A 143 -1.07 -13.32 -0.38
CA GLU A 143 -2.07 -14.34 -0.67
C GLU A 143 -2.84 -13.92 -1.93
N VAL A 144 -2.85 -14.81 -2.92
CA VAL A 144 -3.58 -14.62 -4.18
C VAL A 144 -4.90 -15.38 -4.16
N HIS A 145 -5.85 -14.96 -5.01
CA HIS A 145 -7.18 -15.57 -5.04
C HIS A 145 -7.17 -17.03 -5.49
N ARG A 146 -6.31 -17.37 -6.46
CA ARG A 146 -6.33 -18.67 -7.14
C ARG A 146 -4.94 -19.32 -7.16
N ARG A 147 -4.89 -20.65 -7.18
CA ARG A 147 -3.65 -21.44 -7.12
C ARG A 147 -2.71 -21.13 -8.27
N GLU A 148 -3.24 -21.03 -9.49
CA GLU A 148 -2.49 -20.78 -10.71
C GLU A 148 -1.77 -19.43 -10.70
N MET A 149 -2.29 -18.44 -9.98
CA MET A 149 -1.62 -17.14 -9.79
C MET A 149 -0.33 -17.30 -8.98
N ALA A 150 -0.35 -18.17 -7.95
CA ALA A 150 0.84 -18.49 -7.17
C ALA A 150 1.83 -19.34 -7.97
N ASP A 151 1.35 -20.31 -8.77
CA ASP A 151 2.17 -21.12 -9.68
C ASP A 151 2.96 -20.23 -10.66
N LYS A 152 2.28 -19.23 -11.25
CA LYS A 152 2.90 -18.27 -12.18
C LYS A 152 3.88 -17.36 -11.47
N SER A 153 3.49 -16.78 -10.33
CA SER A 153 4.34 -15.87 -9.56
C SER A 153 5.67 -16.52 -9.16
N ALA A 154 5.65 -17.78 -8.73
CA ALA A 154 6.83 -18.53 -8.31
C ALA A 154 7.83 -18.83 -9.45
N GLN A 155 7.49 -18.51 -10.71
CA GLN A 155 8.43 -18.56 -11.83
C GLN A 155 9.38 -17.35 -11.84
N VAL A 156 9.08 -16.30 -11.07
CA VAL A 156 9.94 -15.12 -10.95
C VAL A 156 11.06 -15.41 -9.96
N PRO A 157 12.35 -15.24 -10.34
CA PRO A 157 13.46 -15.42 -9.41
C PRO A 157 13.32 -14.56 -8.15
N GLY A 158 13.50 -15.18 -6.98
CA GLY A 158 13.36 -14.52 -5.68
C GLY A 158 11.94 -14.55 -5.09
N VAL A 159 10.94 -15.04 -5.84
CA VAL A 159 9.59 -15.31 -5.32
C VAL A 159 9.51 -16.76 -4.89
N GLU A 160 9.23 -16.99 -3.61
CA GLU A 160 9.06 -18.32 -3.04
C GLU A 160 7.59 -18.64 -2.83
N ARG A 161 7.22 -19.91 -2.98
CA ARG A 161 5.86 -20.37 -2.69
C ARG A 161 5.80 -20.94 -1.27
N LYS A 162 4.99 -20.32 -0.41
CA LYS A 162 4.79 -20.75 0.97
C LYS A 162 3.72 -21.85 1.10
N ASN A 163 2.63 -21.72 0.33
CA ASN A 163 1.55 -22.71 0.28
C ASN A 163 0.79 -22.61 -1.06
N GLU A 164 -0.37 -23.25 -1.17
CA GLU A 164 -1.17 -23.30 -2.40
C GLU A 164 -1.46 -21.92 -3.02
N ARG A 165 -1.69 -20.90 -2.19
CA ARG A 165 -2.09 -19.55 -2.64
C ARG A 165 -1.25 -18.43 -2.07
N THR A 166 -0.14 -18.72 -1.38
CA THR A 166 0.70 -17.71 -0.76
C THR A 166 2.11 -17.73 -1.34
N ILE A 167 2.57 -16.56 -1.76
CA ILE A 167 3.94 -16.30 -2.19
C ILE A 167 4.65 -15.36 -1.22
N THR A 168 5.97 -15.51 -1.11
CA THR A 168 6.82 -14.73 -0.21
C THR A 168 8.04 -14.20 -0.94
N VAL A 169 8.50 -13.04 -0.51
CA VAL A 169 9.79 -12.46 -0.88
C VAL A 169 10.44 -11.93 0.39
N THR A 170 11.65 -12.36 0.68
CA THR A 170 12.45 -11.85 1.80
C THR A 170 13.71 -11.16 1.27
N ALA A 171 13.99 -9.94 1.73
CA ALA A 171 15.18 -9.20 1.31
C ALA A 171 15.68 -8.24 2.40
N ASP A 172 16.97 -7.89 2.34
CA ASP A 172 17.59 -6.89 3.21
C ASP A 172 17.27 -5.44 2.79
N SER A 173 16.41 -5.26 1.79
CA SER A 173 15.94 -3.96 1.32
C SER A 173 14.46 -4.03 0.99
N THR A 174 13.69 -3.07 1.51
CA THR A 174 12.26 -2.92 1.21
C THR A 174 12.00 -2.68 -0.27
N ILE A 175 12.87 -1.94 -0.96
CA ILE A 175 12.77 -1.71 -2.40
C ILE A 175 12.97 -3.03 -3.15
N ALA A 176 14.01 -3.80 -2.82
CA ALA A 176 14.27 -5.08 -3.47
C ALA A 176 13.12 -6.08 -3.25
N ALA A 177 12.55 -6.12 -2.04
CA ALA A 177 11.38 -6.92 -1.74
C ALA A 177 10.15 -6.47 -2.56
N ALA A 178 9.88 -5.16 -2.61
CA ALA A 178 8.76 -4.59 -3.34
C ALA A 178 8.85 -4.82 -4.86
N GLU A 179 10.04 -4.64 -5.46
CA GLU A 179 10.25 -4.88 -6.88
C GLU A 179 10.05 -6.35 -7.26
N THR A 180 10.64 -7.25 -6.48
CA THR A 180 10.54 -8.70 -6.73
C THR A 180 9.10 -9.17 -6.54
N MET A 181 8.43 -8.73 -5.47
CA MET A 181 7.03 -9.06 -5.23
C MET A 181 6.12 -8.51 -6.33
N TRP A 182 6.34 -7.26 -6.76
CA TRP A 182 5.56 -6.67 -7.85
C TRP A 182 5.72 -7.44 -9.16
N ARG A 183 6.93 -7.89 -9.50
CA ARG A 183 7.16 -8.77 -10.66
C ARG A 183 6.37 -10.08 -10.55
N GLY A 184 6.36 -10.69 -9.36
CA GLY A 184 5.53 -11.86 -9.06
C GLY A 184 4.04 -11.59 -9.31
N VAL A 185 3.51 -10.49 -8.76
CA VAL A 185 2.12 -10.06 -8.94
C VAL A 185 1.78 -9.76 -10.40
N CYS A 186 2.70 -9.18 -11.18
CA CYS A 186 2.52 -9.03 -12.63
C CYS A 186 2.41 -10.40 -13.31
N ARG A 187 3.34 -11.32 -13.03
CA ARG A 187 3.35 -12.67 -13.61
C ARG A 187 2.08 -13.47 -13.25
N ALA A 188 1.51 -13.26 -12.07
CA ALA A 188 0.23 -13.85 -11.66
C ALA A 188 -0.94 -13.53 -12.61
N GLN A 189 -0.91 -12.37 -13.27
CA GLN A 189 -1.98 -11.90 -14.14
C GLN A 189 -1.86 -12.41 -15.58
N ASP A 190 -0.71 -13.01 -15.93
CA ASP A 190 -0.47 -13.51 -17.28
C ASP A 190 -1.47 -14.60 -17.66
N SER A 191 -2.02 -14.46 -18.85
CA SER A 191 -2.98 -15.39 -19.44
C SER A 191 -2.28 -16.30 -20.46
N GLU A 192 -1.25 -17.03 -20.02
CA GLU A 192 -0.70 -18.13 -20.82
C GLU A 192 -1.63 -19.36 -20.70
N PRO A 193 -2.02 -20.00 -21.82
CA PRO A 193 -2.74 -21.26 -21.76
C PRO A 193 -1.80 -22.36 -21.24
N ASP A 194 -1.92 -22.70 -19.96
CA ASP A 194 -1.06 -23.69 -19.30
C ASP A 194 -1.15 -25.10 -19.92
N TRP A 195 -2.20 -25.37 -20.71
CA TRP A 195 -2.47 -26.63 -21.42
C TRP A 195 -1.91 -26.68 -22.86
N LEU A 196 -1.22 -25.63 -23.32
CA LEU A 196 -0.52 -25.60 -24.61
C LEU A 196 1.00 -25.81 -24.47
N LYS A 197 1.48 -26.24 -23.30
CA LYS A 197 2.88 -26.60 -23.03
C LYS A 197 3.10 -28.09 -23.17
#